data_AF-A0A510KSQ0-F1
#
_entry.id   AF-A0A510KSQ0-F1
#
_cell.length_a   1.000
_cell.length_b   1.000
_cell.length_c   1.000
_cell.angle_alpha   90.00
_cell.angle_beta   90.00
_cell.angle_gamma   90.00
#
_symmetry.space_group_name_H-M   'P 1'
#
loop_
_entity.id
_entity.type
_entity.pdbx_description
1 polymer ?
#
loop_
_entity_poly.entity_id
_entity_poly.type
_entity_poly.pdbx_seq_one_letter_code
_entity_poly.pdbx_strand_id
1 'polypeptide(L)'
;MESLDTVDEKKLENKEKSKPERMCVCCRRKGEKSEFFRISEQNGKYIFDREMKVQARGFYVCKTNECVERLSKNKKYNIEIEQLVKMMEQIKCEKKYIIDILKPMKNSEYFVFGIDETIDGVKKGKVKLLIIPRDIKAKYIEEFEKLKENFNFEIIFVEKKEELIRLFSRDVNVVGIFNKKVIKGILSKVEVMNG
;
A
#
# COMPACT_ATOMS: atom_id res chain seq x y z
N MET A 1 -5.93 -51.69 -44.51
CA MET A 1 -6.25 -50.39 -45.13
C MET A 1 -7.23 -49.73 -44.18
N GLU A 2 -6.71 -49.08 -43.14
CA GLU A 2 -6.42 -47.62 -43.11
C GLU A 2 -7.74 -46.85 -43.10
N SER A 3 -8.08 -45.98 -42.16
CA SER A 3 -7.33 -45.13 -41.21
C SER A 3 -8.37 -44.59 -40.19
N LEU A 4 -8.10 -44.52 -38.87
CA LEU A 4 -7.74 -43.30 -38.10
C LEU A 4 -8.61 -42.08 -38.50
N ASP A 5 -9.45 -41.48 -37.64
CA ASP A 5 -9.10 -40.59 -36.51
C ASP A 5 -10.33 -40.41 -35.58
N THR A 6 -10.32 -40.79 -34.28
CA THR A 6 -9.94 -40.01 -33.08
C THR A 6 -10.75 -38.73 -32.78
N VAL A 7 -11.70 -38.89 -31.83
CA VAL A 7 -12.07 -37.97 -30.74
C VAL A 7 -12.36 -36.50 -31.07
N ASP A 8 -13.66 -36.17 -31.22
CA ASP A 8 -14.18 -34.81 -31.08
C ASP A 8 -14.15 -34.39 -29.59
N GLU A 9 -12.95 -34.09 -29.09
CA GLU A 9 -12.74 -33.33 -27.86
C GLU A 9 -13.20 -31.88 -28.08
N LYS A 10 -14.52 -31.65 -28.03
CA LYS A 10 -15.08 -30.30 -27.96
C LYS A 10 -14.76 -29.67 -26.60
N LYS A 11 -13.59 -29.03 -26.56
CA LYS A 11 -13.19 -27.86 -25.76
C LYS A 11 -14.25 -27.41 -24.74
N LEU A 12 -14.03 -27.78 -23.47
CA LEU A 12 -14.42 -26.92 -22.34
C LEU A 12 -13.49 -25.68 -22.37
N GLU A 13 -13.81 -24.71 -23.23
CA GLU A 13 -13.28 -23.36 -23.06
C GLU A 13 -13.97 -22.74 -21.86
N ASN A 14 -13.30 -22.85 -20.70
CA ASN A 14 -13.65 -22.19 -19.46
C ASN A 14 -13.62 -20.68 -19.72
N LYS A 15 -14.76 -20.10 -20.08
CA LYS A 15 -14.96 -18.65 -20.18
C LYS A 15 -14.80 -18.09 -18.76
N GLU A 16 -13.58 -17.71 -18.39
CA GLU A 16 -13.36 -16.84 -17.24
C GLU A 16 -14.27 -15.62 -17.45
N LYS A 17 -15.38 -15.55 -16.70
CA LYS A 17 -16.26 -14.38 -16.71
C LYS A 17 -15.38 -13.20 -16.30
N SER A 18 -15.04 -12.33 -17.25
CA SER A 18 -14.26 -11.14 -16.93
C SER A 18 -15.02 -10.39 -15.85
N LYS A 19 -14.37 -10.16 -14.71
CA LYS A 19 -15.00 -9.45 -13.61
C LYS A 19 -15.38 -8.07 -14.13
N PRO A 20 -16.62 -7.60 -13.87
CA PRO A 20 -17.06 -6.34 -14.44
C PRO A 20 -16.21 -5.20 -13.87
N GLU A 21 -15.65 -4.38 -14.75
CA GLU A 21 -14.87 -3.21 -14.36
C GLU A 21 -15.73 -2.15 -13.65
N ARG A 22 -15.07 -1.28 -12.89
CA ARG A 22 -15.67 -0.09 -12.27
C ARG A 22 -15.05 1.16 -12.84
N MET A 23 -15.86 2.20 -12.95
CA MET A 23 -15.43 3.50 -13.44
C MET A 23 -15.53 4.53 -12.34
N CYS A 24 -14.43 5.26 -12.09
CA CYS A 24 -14.44 6.39 -11.17
C CYS A 24 -15.32 7.52 -11.70
N VAL A 25 -16.21 8.05 -10.86
CA VAL A 25 -17.06 9.19 -11.22
C VAL A 25 -16.27 10.49 -11.39
N CYS A 26 -15.09 10.61 -10.75
CA CYS A 26 -14.29 11.84 -10.73
C CYS A 26 -13.30 11.93 -11.90
N CYS A 27 -12.62 10.83 -12.25
CA CYS A 27 -11.58 10.81 -13.28
C CYS A 27 -11.89 9.89 -14.46
N ARG A 28 -13.00 9.13 -14.42
CA ARG A 28 -13.43 8.19 -15.47
C ARG A 28 -12.48 7.02 -15.75
N ARG A 29 -11.40 6.85 -14.96
CA ARG A 29 -10.56 5.65 -14.98
C ARG A 29 -11.40 4.39 -14.74
N LYS A 30 -11.16 3.35 -15.54
CA LYS A 30 -11.67 1.99 -15.35
C LYS A 30 -10.66 1.14 -14.59
N GLY A 31 -11.12 0.14 -13.85
CA GLY A 31 -10.27 -0.80 -13.13
C GLY A 31 -11.06 -1.83 -12.35
N GLU A 32 -10.37 -2.59 -11.53
CA GLU A 32 -10.97 -3.62 -10.68
C GLU A 32 -11.71 -3.01 -9.48
N LYS A 33 -12.72 -3.72 -8.95
CA LYS A 33 -13.54 -3.26 -7.83
C LYS A 33 -12.71 -2.83 -6.61
N SER A 34 -11.60 -3.51 -6.32
CA SER A 34 -10.70 -3.28 -5.17
C SER A 34 -10.01 -1.92 -5.21
N GLU A 35 -9.84 -1.31 -6.39
CA GLU A 35 -9.13 -0.05 -6.60
C GLU A 35 -9.97 1.20 -6.28
N PHE A 36 -11.27 1.02 -5.99
CA PHE A 36 -12.21 2.11 -5.76
C PHE A 36 -12.79 2.06 -4.35
N PHE A 37 -13.23 3.21 -3.86
CA PHE A 37 -14.25 3.33 -2.84
C PHE A 37 -15.64 3.30 -3.47
N ARG A 38 -16.63 2.86 -2.71
CA ARG A 38 -18.04 2.95 -3.08
C ARG A 38 -18.74 3.98 -2.20
N ILE A 39 -19.49 4.86 -2.83
CA ILE A 39 -20.43 5.75 -2.16
C ILE A 39 -21.83 5.28 -2.51
N SER A 40 -22.63 4.99 -1.49
CA SER A 40 -24.02 4.56 -1.62
C SER A 40 -24.97 5.72 -1.33
N GLU A 41 -26.05 5.83 -2.08
CA GLU A 41 -27.11 6.81 -1.86
C GLU A 41 -28.24 6.17 -1.07
N GLN A 42 -28.49 6.67 0.15
CA GLN A 42 -29.52 6.18 1.04
C GLN A 42 -30.34 7.37 1.54
N ASN A 43 -31.65 7.38 1.25
CA ASN A 43 -32.56 8.45 1.68
C ASN A 43 -32.06 9.86 1.33
N GLY A 44 -31.52 10.03 0.12
CA GLY A 44 -30.96 11.31 -0.36
C GLY A 44 -29.61 11.70 0.23
N LYS A 45 -29.01 10.86 1.08
CA LYS A 45 -27.67 11.04 1.64
C LYS A 45 -26.66 10.12 0.99
N TYR A 46 -25.43 10.61 0.83
CA TYR A 46 -24.33 9.83 0.30
C TYR A 46 -23.45 9.29 1.42
N ILE A 47 -23.38 7.97 1.55
CA ILE A 47 -22.70 7.25 2.63
C ILE A 47 -21.52 6.46 2.06
N PHE A 48 -20.38 6.54 2.74
CA PHE A 48 -19.20 5.74 2.43
C PHE A 48 -19.45 4.26 2.77
N ASP A 49 -19.67 3.46 1.73
CA ASP A 49 -19.91 2.02 1.83
C ASP A 49 -18.58 1.28 1.73
N ARG A 50 -17.83 1.30 2.84
CA ARG A 50 -16.49 0.71 2.96
C ARG A 50 -16.45 -0.76 2.56
N GLU A 51 -17.45 -1.54 2.98
CA GLU A 51 -17.51 -2.99 2.69
C GLU A 51 -18.10 -3.29 1.31
N MET A 52 -18.67 -2.28 0.63
CA MET A 52 -19.37 -2.41 -0.64
C MET A 52 -20.54 -3.41 -0.60
N LYS A 53 -21.28 -3.45 0.53
CA LYS A 53 -22.38 -4.40 0.77
C LYS A 53 -23.76 -3.74 0.82
N VAL A 54 -23.82 -2.40 0.88
CA VAL A 54 -25.09 -1.68 0.99
C VAL A 54 -25.96 -1.95 -0.25
N GLN A 55 -27.21 -2.35 -0.04
CA GLN A 55 -28.21 -2.60 -1.08
C GLN A 55 -28.88 -1.30 -1.53
N ALA A 56 -28.08 -0.38 -2.05
CA ALA A 56 -28.55 0.90 -2.58
C ALA A 56 -27.79 1.29 -3.85
N ARG A 57 -28.33 2.25 -4.60
CA ARG A 57 -27.59 2.83 -5.74
C ARG A 57 -26.30 3.45 -5.23
N GLY A 58 -25.27 3.44 -6.05
CA GLY A 58 -23.99 3.99 -5.65
C GLY A 58 -23.06 4.16 -6.83
N PHE A 59 -21.97 4.85 -6.59
CA PHE A 59 -20.93 5.11 -7.56
C PHE A 59 -19.55 4.86 -6.96
N TYR A 60 -18.56 4.82 -7.83
CA TYR A 60 -17.19 4.46 -7.49
C TYR A 60 -16.27 5.67 -7.61
N VAL A 61 -15.28 5.75 -6.72
CA VAL A 61 -14.28 6.83 -6.65
C VAL A 61 -12.93 6.17 -6.43
N CYS A 62 -11.86 6.57 -7.12
CA CYS A 62 -10.54 5.98 -6.87
C CYS A 62 -10.12 6.16 -5.41
N LYS A 63 -9.39 5.18 -4.86
CA LYS A 63 -8.79 5.26 -3.52
C LYS A 63 -7.57 6.20 -3.48
N THR A 64 -7.72 7.43 -3.96
CA THR A 64 -6.65 8.42 -4.05
C THR A 64 -7.10 9.76 -3.50
N ASN A 65 -6.16 10.48 -2.86
CA ASN A 65 -6.43 11.81 -2.28
C ASN A 65 -7.00 12.76 -3.34
N GLU A 66 -6.46 12.71 -4.56
CA GLU A 66 -6.90 13.55 -5.67
C GLU A 66 -8.38 13.32 -6.03
N CYS A 67 -8.84 12.07 -6.12
CA CYS A 67 -10.23 11.79 -6.45
C CYS A 67 -11.18 12.13 -5.31
N VAL A 68 -10.77 11.96 -4.06
CA VAL A 68 -11.57 12.38 -2.90
C VAL A 68 -11.68 13.91 -2.84
N GLU A 69 -10.62 14.64 -3.19
CA GLU A 69 -10.66 16.11 -3.27
C GLU A 69 -11.52 16.60 -4.44
N ARG A 70 -11.46 15.95 -5.61
CA ARG A 70 -12.37 16.26 -6.73
C ARG A 70 -13.82 16.00 -6.35
N LEU A 71 -14.07 14.93 -5.59
CA LEU A 71 -15.40 14.57 -5.11
C LEU A 71 -15.95 15.62 -4.14
N SER A 72 -15.15 16.12 -3.21
CA SER A 72 -15.58 17.11 -2.22
C SER A 72 -16.00 18.45 -2.84
N LYS A 73 -15.44 18.80 -4.00
CA LYS A 73 -15.76 20.02 -4.76
C LYS A 73 -16.93 19.83 -5.72
N ASN A 74 -17.44 18.61 -5.88
CA ASN A 74 -18.45 18.29 -6.88
C ASN A 74 -19.87 18.60 -6.36
N LYS A 75 -20.46 19.68 -6.89
CA LYS A 75 -21.82 20.13 -6.51
C LYS A 75 -22.94 19.14 -6.84
N LYS A 76 -22.70 18.14 -7.71
CA LYS A 76 -23.71 17.13 -8.06
C LYS A 76 -24.03 16.21 -6.89
N TYR A 77 -23.05 15.93 -6.03
CA TYR A 77 -23.19 14.99 -4.92
C TYR A 77 -22.98 15.75 -3.60
N ASN A 78 -24.05 15.94 -2.83
CA ASN A 78 -23.95 16.59 -1.53
C ASN A 78 -23.46 15.59 -0.47
N ILE A 79 -22.14 15.35 -0.43
CA ILE A 79 -21.52 14.40 0.48
C ILE A 79 -21.13 15.10 1.78
N GLU A 80 -21.57 14.56 2.91
CA GLU A 80 -21.23 15.08 4.23
C GLU A 80 -19.72 14.98 4.49
N ILE A 81 -19.14 16.00 5.13
CA ILE A 81 -17.70 16.09 5.43
C ILE A 81 -17.19 14.86 6.18
N GLU A 82 -17.99 14.33 7.11
CA GLU A 82 -17.64 13.13 7.87
C GLU A 82 -17.34 11.91 6.97
N GLN A 83 -18.10 11.74 5.88
CA GLN A 83 -17.89 10.64 4.94
C GLN A 83 -16.59 10.82 4.16
N LEU A 84 -16.28 12.05 3.76
CA LEU A 84 -15.02 12.39 3.09
C LEU A 84 -13.82 12.15 4.03
N VAL A 85 -13.95 12.52 5.32
CA VAL A 85 -12.92 12.26 6.32
C VAL A 85 -12.67 10.76 6.48
N LYS A 86 -13.72 9.93 6.58
CA LYS A 86 -13.60 8.46 6.64
C LYS A 86 -12.88 7.88 5.42
N MET A 87 -13.17 8.38 4.22
CA MET A 87 -12.46 7.98 3.00
C MET A 87 -10.97 8.35 3.07
N MET A 88 -10.65 9.56 3.51
CA MET A 88 -9.26 10.03 3.67
C MET A 88 -8.50 9.24 4.74
N GLU A 89 -9.15 8.89 5.84
CA GLU A 89 -8.59 8.01 6.87
C GLU A 89 -8.30 6.62 6.32
N GLN A 90 -9.20 6.04 5.53
CA GLN A 90 -8.93 4.76 4.89
C GLN A 90 -7.73 4.84 3.94
N ILE A 91 -7.59 5.89 3.13
CA ILE A 91 -6.39 6.08 2.28
C ILE A 91 -5.13 6.18 3.15
N LYS A 92 -5.19 6.86 4.30
CA LYS A 92 -4.05 6.98 5.22
C LYS A 92 -3.69 5.64 5.86
N CYS A 93 -4.67 4.88 6.35
CA CYS A 93 -4.45 3.55 6.89
C CYS A 93 -3.90 2.61 5.81
N GLU A 94 -4.36 2.75 4.56
CA GLU A 94 -3.82 2.04 3.41
C GLU A 94 -2.41 2.52 2.98
N LYS A 95 -1.82 3.51 3.65
CA LYS A 95 -0.48 4.03 3.33
C LYS A 95 0.48 4.02 4.52
N LYS A 96 -0.02 4.01 5.76
CA LYS A 96 0.77 4.14 7.01
C LYS A 96 1.14 2.82 7.69
N TYR A 97 1.26 1.75 6.92
CA TYR A 97 1.46 0.41 7.46
C TYR A 97 2.70 0.26 8.33
N ILE A 98 3.85 0.71 7.83
CA ILE A 98 5.12 0.48 8.52
C ILE A 98 5.28 1.43 9.72
N ILE A 99 4.89 2.70 9.60
CA ILE A 99 5.02 3.69 10.68
C ILE A 99 4.21 3.26 11.89
N ASP A 100 2.99 2.74 11.68
CA ASP A 100 2.13 2.26 12.77
C ASP A 100 2.69 1.00 13.45
N ILE A 101 3.37 0.12 12.69
CA ILE A 101 4.08 -1.04 13.25
C ILE A 101 5.28 -0.61 14.10
N LEU A 102 6.02 0.41 13.66
CA LEU A 102 7.21 0.90 14.37
C LEU A 102 6.87 1.78 15.57
N LYS A 103 5.70 2.44 15.58
CA LYS A 103 5.28 3.39 16.63
C LYS A 103 5.37 2.85 18.06
N PRO A 104 4.94 1.62 18.38
CA PRO A 104 5.07 1.05 19.72
C PRO A 104 6.53 0.82 20.13
N MET A 105 7.42 0.59 19.16
CA MET A 105 8.81 0.24 19.40
C MET A 105 9.78 1.40 19.21
N LYS A 106 9.31 2.61 18.86
CA LYS A 106 10.17 3.76 18.48
C LYS A 106 11.31 4.12 19.46
N ASN A 107 11.15 3.80 20.74
CA ASN A 107 12.13 4.08 21.80
C ASN A 107 13.05 2.88 22.10
N SER A 108 12.90 1.78 21.38
CA SER A 108 13.76 0.61 21.52
C SER A 108 15.14 0.85 20.91
N GLU A 109 16.12 0.13 21.43
CA GLU A 109 17.52 0.14 20.99
C GLU A 109 17.78 -0.72 19.76
N TYR A 110 16.74 -1.26 19.11
CA TYR A 110 16.86 -2.12 17.94
C TYR A 110 17.12 -1.38 16.62
N PHE A 111 17.15 -0.04 16.67
CA PHE A 111 17.27 0.84 15.53
C PHE A 111 18.67 1.41 15.40
N VAL A 112 19.16 1.40 14.17
CA VAL A 112 20.33 2.15 13.72
C VAL A 112 19.81 3.30 12.88
N PHE A 113 20.27 4.51 13.15
CA PHE A 113 19.83 5.72 12.46
C PHE A 113 20.99 6.29 11.65
N GLY A 114 20.67 6.78 10.45
CA GLY A 114 21.69 7.37 9.57
C GLY A 114 22.13 6.42 8.47
N ILE A 115 22.73 6.99 7.43
CA ILE A 115 23.11 6.26 6.21
C ILE A 115 24.38 5.47 6.48
N ASP A 116 25.42 6.13 7.00
CA ASP A 116 26.73 5.55 7.22
C ASP A 116 26.68 4.43 8.26
N GLU A 117 25.96 4.65 9.38
CA GLU A 117 25.78 3.66 10.43
C GLU A 117 24.99 2.44 9.93
N THR A 118 24.00 2.67 9.06
CA THR A 118 23.23 1.58 8.46
C THR A 118 24.09 0.78 7.50
N ILE A 119 24.88 1.43 6.64
CA ILE A 119 25.81 0.77 5.71
C ILE A 119 26.83 -0.07 6.47
N ASP A 120 27.45 0.49 7.52
CA ASP A 120 28.39 -0.23 8.38
C ASP A 120 27.70 -1.41 9.08
N GLY A 121 26.47 -1.22 9.57
CA GLY A 121 25.66 -2.27 10.17
C GLY A 121 25.32 -3.41 9.21
N VAL A 122 25.07 -3.11 7.93
CA VAL A 122 24.85 -4.09 6.86
C VAL A 122 26.14 -4.84 6.54
N LYS A 123 27.26 -4.12 6.34
CA LYS A 123 28.58 -4.72 6.07
C LYS A 123 29.03 -5.66 7.18
N LYS A 124 28.70 -5.34 8.44
CA LYS A 124 28.95 -6.18 9.62
C LYS A 124 27.93 -7.32 9.80
N GLY A 125 26.94 -7.45 8.92
CA GLY A 125 25.87 -8.46 9.00
C GLY A 125 24.92 -8.30 10.19
N LYS A 126 24.95 -7.16 10.88
CA LYS A 126 24.11 -6.87 12.04
C LYS A 126 22.73 -6.42 11.61
N VAL A 127 22.65 -5.46 10.69
CA VAL A 127 21.40 -4.91 10.16
C VAL A 127 20.87 -5.83 9.06
N LYS A 128 19.59 -6.20 9.13
CA LYS A 128 18.94 -7.11 8.15
C LYS A 128 17.66 -6.57 7.54
N LEU A 129 17.16 -5.43 8.03
CA LEU A 129 16.00 -4.76 7.49
C LEU A 129 16.25 -3.25 7.48
N LEU A 130 16.04 -2.62 6.32
CA LEU A 130 16.23 -1.20 6.09
C LEU A 130 14.90 -0.54 5.77
N ILE A 131 14.72 0.67 6.29
CA ILE A 131 13.55 1.50 6.03
C ILE A 131 14.02 2.79 5.37
N ILE A 132 13.61 2.99 4.12
CA ILE A 132 14.13 4.05 3.25
C ILE A 132 12.96 4.91 2.73
N PRO A 133 13.01 6.23 2.88
CA PRO A 133 12.05 7.13 2.23
C PRO A 133 12.21 7.18 0.71
N ARG A 134 11.10 7.21 -0.03
CA ARG A 134 11.10 7.32 -1.49
C ARG A 134 11.63 8.66 -2.00
N ASP A 135 11.59 9.69 -1.16
CA ASP A 135 12.06 11.05 -1.43
C ASP A 135 13.54 11.29 -1.09
N ILE A 136 14.29 10.24 -0.74
CA ILE A 136 15.74 10.33 -0.53
C ILE A 136 16.48 10.51 -1.87
N LYS A 137 17.70 11.09 -1.83
CA LYS A 137 18.55 11.25 -3.01
C LYS A 137 18.84 9.89 -3.66
N ALA A 138 18.64 9.80 -4.98
CA ALA A 138 18.80 8.57 -5.77
C ALA A 138 20.14 7.84 -5.55
N LYS A 139 21.23 8.59 -5.39
CA LYS A 139 22.58 8.03 -5.12
C LYS A 139 22.62 7.03 -3.95
N TYR A 140 21.79 7.23 -2.93
CA TYR A 140 21.77 6.35 -1.76
C TYR A 140 20.97 5.07 -2.04
N ILE A 141 19.93 5.16 -2.86
CA ILE A 141 19.16 3.99 -3.30
C ILE A 141 20.08 3.07 -4.10
N GLU A 142 20.82 3.61 -5.07
CA GLU A 142 21.80 2.87 -5.87
C GLU A 142 22.90 2.21 -4.99
N GLU A 143 23.33 2.89 -3.92
CA GLU A 143 24.31 2.34 -2.99
C GLU A 143 23.77 1.14 -2.21
N PHE A 144 22.52 1.21 -1.73
CA PHE A 144 21.88 0.07 -1.05
C PHE A 144 21.58 -1.09 -2.02
N GLU A 145 21.26 -0.80 -3.28
CA GLU A 145 21.08 -1.83 -4.31
C GLU A 145 22.38 -2.62 -4.56
N LYS A 146 23.52 -1.93 -4.69
CA LYS A 146 24.84 -2.58 -4.80
C LYS A 146 25.19 -3.42 -3.57
N LEU A 147 24.83 -2.95 -2.38
CA LEU A 147 25.04 -3.72 -1.15
C LEU A 147 24.16 -4.98 -1.13
N LYS A 148 22.98 -4.96 -1.74
CA LYS A 148 22.07 -6.11 -1.80
C LYS A 148 22.64 -7.29 -2.60
N GLU A 149 23.55 -7.03 -3.54
CA GLU A 149 24.26 -8.08 -4.28
C GLU A 149 25.20 -8.91 -3.38
N ASN A 150 25.76 -8.27 -2.35
CA ASN A 150 26.80 -8.85 -1.50
C ASN A 150 26.30 -9.24 -0.10
N PHE A 151 25.20 -8.65 0.36
CA PHE A 151 24.67 -8.83 1.71
C PHE A 151 23.18 -9.14 1.68
N ASN A 152 22.75 -10.07 2.52
CA ASN A 152 21.35 -10.45 2.62
C ASN A 152 20.61 -9.55 3.63
N PHE A 153 19.83 -8.60 3.11
CA PHE A 153 18.93 -7.74 3.89
C PHE A 153 17.70 -7.33 3.05
N GLU A 154 16.64 -6.95 3.75
CA GLU A 154 15.40 -6.48 3.14
C GLU A 154 15.27 -4.96 3.18
N ILE A 155 14.56 -4.38 2.21
CA ILE A 155 14.29 -2.94 2.13
C ILE A 155 12.78 -2.73 2.10
N ILE A 156 12.29 -1.86 3.00
CA ILE A 156 10.91 -1.37 3.01
C ILE A 156 10.94 0.13 2.74
N PHE A 157 10.07 0.58 1.83
CA PHE A 157 9.97 1.99 1.49
C PHE A 157 8.88 2.70 2.30
N VAL A 158 9.18 3.91 2.76
CA VAL A 158 8.18 4.88 3.27
C VAL A 158 7.98 6.00 2.26
N GLU A 159 6.81 6.64 2.26
CA GLU A 159 6.49 7.66 1.25
C GLU A 159 7.37 8.89 1.36
N LYS A 160 7.60 9.39 2.58
CA LYS A 160 8.33 10.63 2.83
C LYS A 160 9.24 10.57 4.04
N LYS A 161 10.34 11.31 3.98
CA LYS A 161 11.29 11.45 5.09
C LYS A 161 10.63 12.00 6.35
N GLU A 162 9.68 12.93 6.22
CA GLU A 162 9.02 13.53 7.39
C GLU A 162 8.29 12.50 8.26
N GLU A 163 7.89 11.35 7.72
CA GLU A 163 7.25 10.30 8.51
C GLU A 163 8.20 9.68 9.53
N LEU A 164 9.46 9.44 9.13
CA LEU A 164 10.49 8.93 10.04
C LEU A 164 10.89 9.97 11.07
N ILE A 165 11.05 11.23 10.64
CA ILE A 165 11.37 12.33 11.57
C ILE A 165 10.29 12.46 12.64
N ARG A 166 9.00 12.44 12.26
CA ARG A 166 7.88 12.51 13.20
C ARG A 166 7.84 11.31 14.14
N LEU A 167 8.14 10.12 13.65
CA LEU A 167 8.11 8.90 14.42
C LEU A 167 9.20 8.89 15.51
N PHE A 168 10.45 9.14 15.13
CA PHE A 168 11.61 9.03 16.01
C PHE A 168 11.97 10.35 16.71
N SER A 169 11.36 11.47 16.30
CA SER A 169 11.69 12.82 16.78
C SER A 169 13.18 13.15 16.62
N ARG A 170 13.77 12.67 15.51
CA ARG A 170 15.20 12.81 15.16
C ARG A 170 15.30 13.12 13.67
N ASP A 171 16.32 13.87 13.27
CA ASP A 171 16.59 14.10 11.84
C ASP A 171 17.26 12.85 11.23
N VAL A 172 16.43 11.93 10.73
CA VAL A 172 16.88 10.62 10.23
C VAL A 172 16.47 10.44 8.78
N ASN A 173 17.41 9.98 7.96
CA ASN A 173 17.20 9.73 6.54
C ASN A 173 16.90 8.26 6.25
N VAL A 174 17.56 7.35 6.97
CA VAL A 174 17.46 5.91 6.82
C VAL A 174 17.45 5.29 8.21
N VAL A 175 16.68 4.21 8.36
CA VAL A 175 16.60 3.45 9.61
C VAL A 175 16.91 1.98 9.34
N GLY A 176 17.95 1.46 9.97
CA GLY A 176 18.29 0.05 9.99
C GLY A 176 17.73 -0.65 11.23
N ILE A 177 17.34 -1.92 11.08
CA ILE A 177 16.87 -2.79 12.17
C ILE A 177 17.73 -4.04 12.20
N PHE A 178 18.22 -4.41 13.39
CA PHE A 178 19.10 -5.58 13.56
C PHE A 178 18.47 -6.74 14.35
N ASN A 179 17.45 -6.48 15.17
CA ASN A 179 16.87 -7.52 16.02
C ASN A 179 16.03 -8.52 15.22
N LYS A 180 16.47 -9.78 15.14
CA LYS A 180 15.81 -10.84 14.36
C LYS A 180 14.32 -11.05 14.70
N LYS A 181 13.94 -10.99 15.98
CA LYS A 181 12.54 -11.19 16.41
C LYS A 181 11.66 -10.05 15.93
N VAL A 182 12.16 -8.82 16.06
CA VAL A 182 11.46 -7.61 15.60
C VAL A 182 11.29 -7.63 14.09
N ILE A 183 12.35 -7.96 13.35
CA ILE A 183 12.31 -8.06 11.89
C ILE A 183 11.26 -9.07 11.44
N LYS A 184 11.25 -10.27 12.03
CA LYS A 184 10.25 -11.30 11.69
C LYS A 184 8.82 -10.79 11.95
N GLY A 185 8.60 -10.11 13.08
CA GLY A 185 7.28 -9.56 13.41
C GLY A 185 6.84 -8.41 12.51
N ILE A 186 7.78 -7.60 12.00
CA ILE A 186 7.49 -6.54 11.03
C ILE A 186 7.14 -7.19 9.68
N LEU A 187 8.00 -8.06 9.16
CA LEU A 187 7.80 -8.70 7.86
C LEU A 187 6.50 -9.51 7.82
N SER A 188 6.18 -10.29 8.86
CA SER A 188 4.93 -11.05 8.90
C SER A 188 3.69 -10.15 8.87
N LYS A 189 3.74 -8.97 9.52
CA LYS A 189 2.63 -8.03 9.50
C LYS A 189 2.49 -7.35 8.15
N VAL A 190 3.61 -7.06 7.48
CA VAL A 190 3.61 -6.46 6.14
C VAL A 190 3.07 -7.46 5.11
N GLU A 191 3.48 -8.74 5.16
CA GLU A 191 3.00 -9.79 4.26
C GLU A 191 1.49 -10.04 4.40
N VAL A 192 0.98 -10.19 5.63
CA VAL A 192 -0.46 -10.42 5.90
C VAL A 192 -1.34 -9.26 5.45
N MET A 193 -0.81 -8.04 5.37
CA MET A 193 -1.58 -6.85 4.99
C MET A 193 -1.50 -6.54 3.49
N ASN A 194 -0.55 -7.13 2.77
CA ASN A 194 -0.40 -7.01 1.32
C ASN A 194 -1.12 -8.14 0.54
N GLY A 195 -1.50 -9.23 1.22
CA GLY A 195 -2.32 -10.33 0.67
C GLY A 195 -3.81 -10.12 0.93
#